data_AF-A0A8R2NUV5-F1
#
_entry.id   AF-A0A8R2NUV5-F1
#
_cell.length_a   1.000
_cell.length_b   1.000
_cell.length_c   1.000
_cell.angle_alpha   90.00
_cell.angle_beta   90.00
_cell.angle_gamma   90.00
#
_symmetry.space_group_name_H-M   'P 1'
#
loop_
_entity.id
_entity.type
_entity.pdbx_description
1 polymer ?
#
loop_
_entity_poly.entity_id
_entity_poly.type
_entity_poly.pdbx_seq_one_letter_code
_entity_poly.pdbx_strand_id
1 'polypeptide(L)'
;MEILEFEDDNAIRIDNLEDNLPHLPPRVPKRGRPKGKDKTVIGVPKKRKLTSKLLPFEELPVDIRHYEMLRWFVDDGIAKSAVYENKSVHEEYVEIVPERVSNVIMDKAIAIDEIKCYLTEESWLVIQQVIKMKKLTPTWICPICAKDAATKSICCNRCLEWSHFICVRVNANFKSKLWFCNFCKVSNTNLKNTT
;
A
#
# COMPACT_ATOMS: atom_id res chain seq x y z
N MET A 1 67.22 -47.86 -48.12
CA MET A 1 66.74 -46.51 -47.78
C MET A 1 67.80 -45.91 -46.87
N GLU A 2 68.79 -45.31 -47.51
CA GLU A 2 69.85 -44.43 -46.99
C GLU A 2 69.84 -43.27 -48.01
N ILE A 3 70.07 -41.99 -47.74
CA ILE A 3 71.03 -41.25 -46.90
C ILE A 3 70.30 -39.87 -46.65
N LEU A 4 70.39 -39.16 -45.53
CA LEU A 4 71.40 -38.13 -45.23
C LEU A 4 71.08 -37.43 -43.90
N GLU A 5 72.16 -37.22 -43.16
CA GLU A 5 72.35 -36.47 -41.92
C GLU A 5 72.02 -34.98 -42.07
N PHE A 6 71.87 -34.25 -40.96
CA PHE A 6 72.70 -33.08 -40.67
C PHE A 6 72.54 -32.64 -39.20
N GLU A 7 73.68 -32.28 -38.64
CA GLU A 7 74.03 -31.96 -37.25
C GLU A 7 73.53 -30.55 -36.83
N ASP A 8 73.41 -30.27 -35.53
CA ASP A 8 74.42 -29.45 -34.83
C ASP A 8 73.97 -28.94 -33.45
N ASP A 9 74.98 -28.96 -32.57
CA ASP A 9 75.05 -28.51 -31.19
C ASP A 9 74.76 -27.01 -31.00
N ASN A 10 74.17 -26.65 -29.85
CA ASN A 10 74.86 -25.71 -28.95
C ASN A 10 74.23 -25.62 -27.56
N ALA A 11 75.08 -25.80 -26.55
CA ALA A 11 74.81 -25.48 -25.17
C ALA A 11 74.92 -23.97 -24.92
N ILE A 12 74.26 -23.48 -23.85
CA ILE A 12 74.86 -22.74 -22.73
C ILE A 12 73.74 -22.04 -21.95
N ARG A 13 73.60 -22.44 -20.67
CA ARG A 13 72.87 -21.73 -19.62
C ARG A 13 73.63 -20.45 -19.27
N ILE A 14 72.93 -19.32 -19.18
CA ILE A 14 73.41 -18.14 -18.47
C ILE A 14 72.34 -17.71 -17.48
N ASP A 15 72.78 -17.56 -16.24
CA ASP A 15 72.03 -17.38 -15.01
C ASP A 15 71.32 -16.01 -14.87
N ASN A 16 70.23 -16.07 -14.11
CA ASN A 16 69.70 -15.07 -13.16
C ASN A 16 70.16 -13.62 -13.31
N LEU A 17 69.27 -12.77 -13.83
CA LEU A 17 69.37 -11.32 -13.68
C LEU A 17 67.99 -10.65 -13.54
N GLU A 18 67.17 -11.10 -12.60
CA GLU A 18 65.93 -10.40 -12.24
C GLU A 18 65.82 -10.27 -10.72
N ASP A 19 66.59 -9.36 -10.11
CA ASP A 19 66.41 -9.09 -8.68
C ASP A 19 66.89 -7.70 -8.22
N ASN A 20 66.60 -6.63 -8.99
CA ASN A 20 66.80 -5.25 -8.51
C ASN A 20 65.85 -4.24 -9.18
N LEU A 21 64.54 -4.44 -9.09
CA LEU A 21 63.57 -3.36 -9.36
C LEU A 21 63.02 -2.82 -8.02
N PRO A 22 63.05 -1.48 -7.79
CA PRO A 22 62.51 -0.91 -6.58
C PRO A 22 61.00 -1.18 -6.48
N HIS A 23 60.58 -1.81 -5.38
CA HIS A 23 59.19 -2.16 -5.14
C HIS A 23 58.37 -0.87 -4.92
N LEU A 24 57.45 -0.57 -5.84
CA LEU A 24 56.51 0.54 -5.65
C LEU A 24 55.61 0.26 -4.44
N PRO A 25 55.23 1.28 -3.66
CA PRO A 25 54.29 1.09 -2.57
C PRO A 25 52.94 0.57 -3.10
N PRO A 26 52.22 -0.27 -2.34
CA PRO A 26 50.96 -0.84 -2.76
C PRO A 26 49.97 0.26 -3.18
N ARG A 27 49.24 0.05 -4.28
CA ARG A 27 48.18 0.97 -4.73
C ARG A 27 47.17 1.15 -3.60
N VAL A 28 47.15 2.34 -3.00
CA VAL A 28 46.12 2.71 -2.02
C VAL A 28 44.78 2.73 -2.76
N PRO A 29 43.79 1.89 -2.40
CA PRO A 29 42.49 1.95 -3.02
C PRO A 29 41.90 3.33 -2.78
N LYS A 30 41.35 3.96 -3.83
CA LYS A 30 40.67 5.25 -3.73
C LYS A 30 39.54 5.11 -2.70
N ARG A 31 39.78 5.50 -1.45
CA ARG A 31 38.73 5.60 -0.45
C ARG A 31 37.78 6.68 -0.95
N GLY A 32 36.62 6.27 -1.46
CA GLY A 32 35.58 7.21 -1.83
C GLY A 32 35.26 8.11 -0.64
N ARG A 33 35.03 9.40 -0.90
CA ARG A 33 34.58 10.36 0.13
C ARG A 33 33.36 9.76 0.85
N PRO A 34 33.36 9.64 2.19
CA PRO A 34 32.21 9.12 2.91
C PRO A 34 31.00 10.00 2.60
N LYS A 35 30.09 9.49 1.77
CA LYS A 35 28.86 10.20 1.40
C LYS A 35 27.81 9.85 2.43
N GLY A 36 27.25 10.89 3.08
CA GLY A 36 26.20 10.72 4.07
C GLY A 36 25.04 9.87 3.55
N LYS A 37 24.46 9.07 4.43
CA LYS A 37 23.38 8.07 4.19
C LYS A 37 22.22 8.59 3.31
N ASP A 38 22.03 9.90 3.30
CA ASP A 38 20.88 10.60 2.73
C ASP A 38 21.10 11.21 1.34
N LYS A 39 22.22 10.93 0.67
CA LYS A 39 22.51 11.44 -0.69
C LYS A 39 22.49 10.33 -1.74
N THR A 40 22.10 10.64 -2.98
CA THR A 40 22.22 9.76 -4.15
C THR A 40 23.68 9.71 -4.63
N VAL A 41 23.99 8.83 -5.59
CA VAL A 41 25.35 8.68 -6.17
C VAL A 41 25.90 10.02 -6.67
N ILE A 42 25.04 10.89 -7.20
CA ILE A 42 25.36 12.24 -7.72
C ILE A 42 25.37 13.32 -6.62
N GLY A 43 24.99 13.00 -5.38
CA GLY A 43 25.00 13.95 -4.26
C GLY A 43 23.69 14.72 -4.05
N VAL A 44 22.66 14.40 -4.83
CA VAL A 44 21.31 14.96 -4.67
C VAL A 44 20.66 14.35 -3.42
N PRO A 45 19.89 15.10 -2.62
CA PRO A 45 19.13 14.53 -1.51
C PRO A 45 18.27 13.36 -1.99
N LYS A 46 18.33 12.21 -1.31
CA LYS A 46 17.35 11.15 -1.53
C LYS A 46 15.99 11.74 -1.22
N LYS A 47 15.06 11.75 -2.20
CA LYS A 47 13.65 12.06 -1.94
C LYS A 47 13.19 11.12 -0.82
N ARG A 48 12.93 11.66 0.37
CA ARG A 48 12.29 10.91 1.45
C ARG A 48 10.99 10.39 0.86
N LYS A 49 10.80 9.06 0.81
CA LYS A 49 9.48 8.50 0.49
C LYS A 49 8.54 9.11 1.51
N LEU A 50 7.58 9.91 1.07
CA LEU A 50 6.51 10.44 1.90
C LEU A 50 5.65 9.24 2.29
N THR A 51 6.11 8.43 3.25
CA THR A 51 5.30 7.40 3.86
C THR A 51 4.34 8.15 4.76
N SER A 52 3.24 8.64 4.19
CA SER A 52 2.03 8.82 4.98
C SER A 52 1.80 7.48 5.66
N LYS A 53 2.00 7.41 6.98
CA LYS A 53 1.60 6.25 7.78
C LYS A 53 0.08 6.21 7.73
N LEU A 54 -0.46 5.67 6.65
CA LEU A 54 -1.84 5.26 6.57
C LEU A 54 -1.98 4.03 7.44
N LEU A 55 -2.92 4.08 8.37
CA LEU A 55 -3.29 2.94 9.19
C LEU A 55 -4.35 2.13 8.44
N PRO A 56 -4.25 0.80 8.41
CA PRO A 56 -5.36 -0.08 8.08
C PRO A 56 -6.63 0.24 8.89
N PHE A 57 -7.78 -0.21 8.40
CA PHE A 57 -9.08 0.02 9.04
C PHE A 57 -9.12 -0.58 10.45
N GLU A 58 -8.49 -1.73 10.65
CA GLU A 58 -8.44 -2.45 11.92
C GLU A 58 -7.57 -1.73 12.97
N GLU A 59 -6.63 -0.91 12.52
CA GLU A 59 -5.73 -0.13 13.37
C GLU A 59 -6.24 1.29 13.61
N LEU A 60 -7.45 1.60 13.15
CA LEU A 60 -8.06 2.91 13.38
C LEU A 60 -8.44 3.12 14.84
N PRO A 61 -8.28 4.36 15.35
CA PRO A 61 -9.00 4.80 16.54
C PRO A 61 -10.49 4.50 16.44
N VAL A 62 -11.08 4.10 17.56
CA VAL A 62 -12.46 3.60 17.65
C VAL A 62 -13.47 4.63 17.12
N ASP A 63 -13.30 5.90 17.49
CA ASP A 63 -14.12 7.02 17.04
C ASP A 63 -14.07 7.20 15.52
N ILE A 64 -12.88 7.19 14.92
CA ILE A 64 -12.70 7.31 13.47
C ILE A 64 -13.33 6.11 12.75
N ARG A 65 -13.14 4.91 13.29
CA ARG A 65 -13.69 3.67 12.73
C ARG A 65 -15.22 3.70 12.76
N HIS A 66 -15.82 4.06 13.89
CA HIS A 66 -17.26 4.18 14.04
C HIS A 66 -17.84 5.25 13.12
N TYR A 67 -17.16 6.40 12.99
CA TYR A 67 -17.56 7.44 12.05
C TYR A 67 -17.56 6.94 10.59
N GLU A 68 -16.50 6.25 10.14
CA GLU A 68 -16.47 5.69 8.78
C GLU A 68 -17.56 4.64 8.56
N MET A 69 -17.86 3.83 9.57
CA MET A 69 -18.94 2.83 9.51
C MET A 69 -20.32 3.48 9.40
N LEU A 70 -20.57 4.53 10.19
CA LEU A 70 -21.81 5.30 10.11
C LEU A 70 -21.97 5.98 8.74
N ARG A 71 -20.87 6.51 8.19
CA ARG A 71 -20.87 7.18 6.87
C ARG A 71 -21.27 6.28 5.70
N TRP A 72 -21.35 4.96 5.90
CA TRP A 72 -21.90 4.06 4.88
C TRP A 72 -23.42 4.10 4.79
N PHE A 73 -24.10 4.54 5.85
CA PHE A 73 -25.55 4.55 5.97
C PHE A 73 -26.14 5.96 6.06
N VAL A 74 -25.36 6.94 6.52
CA VAL A 74 -25.85 8.32 6.74
C VAL A 74 -24.90 9.35 6.14
N ASP A 75 -25.40 10.57 6.00
CA ASP A 75 -24.60 11.71 5.56
C ASP A 75 -23.46 12.05 6.53
N ASP A 76 -22.41 12.67 5.97
CA ASP A 76 -21.19 13.05 6.69
C ASP A 76 -21.45 13.89 7.95
N GLY A 77 -22.38 14.84 7.86
CA GLY A 77 -22.74 15.70 8.99
C GLY A 77 -23.40 14.93 10.13
N ILE A 78 -24.30 14.00 9.79
CA ILE A 78 -25.01 13.17 10.77
C ILE A 78 -24.05 12.20 11.45
N ALA A 79 -23.15 11.56 10.68
CA ALA A 79 -22.13 10.67 11.22
C ALA A 79 -21.20 11.40 12.19
N LYS A 80 -20.79 12.65 11.88
CA LYS A 80 -19.97 13.48 12.78
C LYS A 80 -20.73 13.83 14.06
N SER A 81 -21.96 14.32 13.93
CA SER A 81 -22.81 14.65 15.08
C SER A 81 -23.05 13.46 15.99
N ALA A 82 -23.20 12.25 15.43
CA ALA A 82 -23.39 11.05 16.22
C ALA A 82 -22.16 10.69 17.06
N VAL A 83 -20.98 10.66 16.43
CA VAL A 83 -19.74 10.21 17.09
C VAL A 83 -19.16 11.27 18.04
N TYR A 84 -19.18 12.54 17.64
CA TYR A 84 -18.46 13.60 18.35
C TYR A 84 -19.37 14.49 19.21
N GLU A 85 -20.67 14.55 18.91
CA GLU A 85 -21.64 15.36 19.66
C GLU A 85 -22.65 14.49 20.44
N ASN A 86 -22.53 13.16 20.35
CA ASN A 86 -23.38 12.19 21.04
C ASN A 86 -24.88 12.36 20.71
N LYS A 87 -25.20 12.70 19.46
CA LYS A 87 -26.58 12.79 18.95
C LYS A 87 -27.05 11.46 18.38
N SER A 88 -28.25 11.02 18.76
CA SER A 88 -28.84 9.81 18.20
C SER A 88 -29.24 9.98 16.73
N VAL A 89 -28.97 8.97 15.92
CA VAL A 89 -29.37 8.92 14.51
C VAL A 89 -30.76 8.31 14.39
N HIS A 90 -31.70 9.09 13.86
CA HIS A 90 -33.08 8.67 13.56
C HIS A 90 -33.22 8.08 12.15
N GLU A 91 -34.31 7.33 11.94
CA GLU A 91 -34.57 6.55 10.72
C GLU A 91 -34.56 7.43 9.46
N GLU A 92 -35.07 8.66 9.57
CA GLU A 92 -35.15 9.63 8.47
C GLU A 92 -33.80 9.99 7.84
N TYR A 93 -32.69 9.77 8.56
CA TYR A 93 -31.34 10.04 8.07
C TYR A 93 -30.65 8.80 7.48
N VAL A 94 -31.25 7.62 7.59
CA VAL A 94 -30.65 6.36 7.16
C VAL A 94 -30.96 6.11 5.69
N GLU A 95 -29.93 5.80 4.91
CA GLU A 95 -30.05 5.38 3.52
C GLU A 95 -30.70 3.99 3.45
N ILE A 96 -31.92 3.96 2.92
CA ILE A 96 -32.74 2.76 2.79
C ILE A 96 -32.48 2.03 1.47
N VAL A 97 -31.87 2.68 0.48
CA VAL A 97 -31.62 2.10 -0.85
C VAL A 97 -30.33 1.28 -0.82
N PRO A 98 -30.38 -0.06 -0.91
CA PRO A 98 -29.21 -0.92 -0.75
C PRO A 98 -28.10 -0.64 -1.78
N GLU A 99 -28.43 -0.16 -2.97
CA GLU A 99 -27.48 0.20 -4.03
C GLU A 99 -26.64 1.43 -3.70
N ARG A 100 -27.14 2.32 -2.84
CA ARG A 100 -26.43 3.54 -2.41
C ARG A 100 -25.55 3.32 -1.19
N VAL A 101 -25.87 2.31 -0.37
CA VAL A 101 -25.03 1.91 0.76
C VAL A 101 -23.74 1.25 0.28
N SER A 102 -22.62 1.50 0.95
CA SER A 102 -21.33 0.95 0.58
C SER A 102 -21.33 -0.59 0.55
N ASN A 103 -20.66 -1.18 -0.46
CA ASN A 103 -20.48 -2.64 -0.57
C ASN A 103 -19.65 -3.24 0.57
N VAL A 104 -18.89 -2.37 1.24
CA VAL A 104 -18.05 -2.71 2.40
C VAL A 104 -18.83 -3.44 3.49
N ILE A 105 -20.12 -3.12 3.70
CA ILE A 105 -20.97 -3.75 4.74
C ILE A 105 -21.13 -5.27 4.59
N MET A 106 -20.78 -5.83 3.43
CA MET A 106 -20.81 -7.28 3.19
C MET A 106 -19.56 -8.00 3.71
N ASP A 107 -18.49 -7.26 4.04
CA ASP A 107 -17.25 -7.83 4.55
C ASP A 107 -17.47 -8.43 5.95
N LYS A 108 -17.00 -9.66 6.14
CA LYS A 108 -17.14 -10.40 7.40
C LYS A 108 -16.25 -9.87 8.52
N ALA A 109 -15.20 -9.12 8.18
CA ALA A 109 -14.28 -8.55 9.16
C ALA A 109 -14.88 -7.37 9.93
N ILE A 110 -16.04 -6.85 9.50
CA ILE A 110 -16.62 -5.63 10.03
C ILE A 110 -17.67 -5.95 11.09
N ALA A 111 -17.43 -5.47 12.30
CA ALA A 111 -18.35 -5.59 13.43
C ALA A 111 -19.38 -4.46 13.43
N ILE A 112 -20.34 -4.47 12.49
CA ILE A 112 -21.37 -3.41 12.34
C ILE A 112 -22.15 -3.16 13.63
N ASP A 113 -22.31 -4.15 14.50
CA ASP A 113 -23.02 -4.02 15.77
C ASP A 113 -22.39 -2.98 16.72
N GLU A 114 -21.10 -2.63 16.54
CA GLU A 114 -20.42 -1.61 17.34
C GLU A 114 -21.03 -0.21 17.20
N ILE A 115 -21.60 0.12 16.03
CA ILE A 115 -22.23 1.44 15.82
C ILE A 115 -23.68 1.50 16.29
N LYS A 116 -24.24 0.40 16.80
CA LYS A 116 -25.62 0.34 17.30
C LYS A 116 -25.90 1.38 18.39
N CYS A 117 -24.89 1.70 19.21
CA CYS A 117 -25.03 2.67 20.30
C CYS A 117 -25.34 4.10 19.83
N TYR A 118 -25.10 4.44 18.56
CA TYR A 118 -25.39 5.76 17.99
C TYR A 118 -26.78 5.86 17.34
N LEU A 119 -27.50 4.75 17.25
CA LEU A 119 -28.72 4.62 16.46
C LEU A 119 -29.93 4.49 17.39
N THR A 120 -31.09 5.01 16.96
CA THR A 120 -32.36 4.59 17.57
C THR A 120 -32.69 3.14 17.20
N GLU A 121 -33.62 2.54 17.92
CA GLU A 121 -34.05 1.15 17.66
C GLU A 121 -34.61 1.00 16.24
N GLU A 122 -35.42 1.96 15.79
CA GLU A 122 -35.99 2.00 14.43
C GLU A 122 -34.89 2.09 13.36
N SER A 123 -33.93 3.02 13.52
CA SER A 123 -32.78 3.14 12.62
C SER A 123 -31.98 1.85 12.50
N TRP A 124 -31.79 1.15 13.62
CA TRP A 124 -31.06 -0.12 13.64
C TRP A 124 -31.80 -1.21 12.85
N LEU A 125 -33.12 -1.32 13.00
CA LEU A 125 -33.93 -2.27 12.24
C LEU A 125 -33.84 -2.01 10.73
N VAL A 126 -33.87 -0.75 10.32
CA VAL A 126 -33.72 -0.36 8.91
C VAL A 126 -32.34 -0.74 8.39
N ILE A 127 -31.27 -0.43 9.12
CA ILE A 127 -29.91 -0.84 8.73
C ILE A 127 -29.80 -2.36 8.59
N GLN A 128 -30.35 -3.11 9.54
CA GLN A 128 -30.36 -4.59 9.47
C GLN A 128 -31.09 -5.09 8.22
N GLN A 129 -32.22 -4.47 7.87
CA GLN A 129 -32.97 -4.81 6.67
C GLN A 129 -32.16 -4.50 5.39
N VAL A 130 -31.50 -3.34 5.32
CA VAL A 130 -30.64 -2.96 4.18
C VAL A 130 -29.47 -3.94 4.01
N ILE A 131 -28.79 -4.28 5.11
CA ILE A 131 -27.70 -5.25 5.11
C ILE A 131 -28.19 -6.61 4.63
N LYS A 132 -29.36 -7.06 5.10
CA LYS A 132 -29.97 -8.32 4.69
C LYS A 132 -30.26 -8.33 3.20
N MET A 133 -30.89 -7.29 2.67
CA MET A 133 -31.19 -7.15 1.24
C MET A 133 -29.91 -7.18 0.40
N LYS A 134 -28.89 -6.43 0.80
CA LYS A 134 -27.61 -6.38 0.06
C LYS A 134 -26.88 -7.73 0.06
N LYS A 135 -26.98 -8.50 1.15
CA LYS A 135 -26.41 -9.85 1.27
C LYS A 135 -27.15 -10.90 0.41
N LEU A 136 -28.39 -10.66 -0.01
CA LEU A 136 -29.11 -11.58 -0.93
C LEU A 136 -28.52 -11.55 -2.34
N THR A 137 -28.00 -10.41 -2.78
CA THR A 137 -27.41 -10.22 -4.10
C THR A 137 -26.01 -9.60 -3.98
N PRO A 138 -25.01 -10.36 -3.48
CA PRO A 138 -23.70 -9.82 -3.16
C PRO A 138 -22.93 -9.50 -4.43
N THR A 139 -22.91 -8.21 -4.80
CA THR A 139 -22.13 -7.70 -5.93
C THR A 139 -21.18 -6.62 -5.46
N TRP A 140 -19.89 -6.80 -5.76
CA TRP A 140 -18.87 -5.83 -5.40
C TRP A 140 -18.72 -4.84 -6.54
N ILE A 141 -19.26 -3.64 -6.41
CA ILE A 141 -19.15 -2.64 -7.48
C ILE A 141 -17.89 -1.80 -7.29
N CYS A 142 -17.07 -1.71 -8.34
CA CYS A 142 -15.88 -0.85 -8.36
C CYS A 142 -16.31 0.63 -8.33
N PRO A 143 -15.82 1.44 -7.38
CA PRO A 143 -16.23 2.85 -7.24
C PRO A 143 -15.74 3.74 -8.39
N ILE A 144 -14.77 3.28 -9.20
CA ILE A 144 -14.18 4.08 -10.28
C ILE A 144 -14.93 3.90 -11.60
N CYS A 145 -15.39 2.68 -11.91
CA CYS A 145 -16.00 2.36 -13.19
C CYS A 145 -17.45 1.87 -13.09
N ALA A 146 -17.99 1.74 -11.88
CA ALA A 146 -19.34 1.27 -11.59
C ALA A 146 -19.67 -0.13 -12.16
N LYS A 147 -18.66 -0.98 -12.34
CA LYS A 147 -18.80 -2.37 -12.80
C LYS A 147 -18.42 -3.36 -11.70
N ASP A 148 -18.92 -4.58 -11.81
CA ASP A 148 -18.59 -5.67 -10.89
C ASP A 148 -17.07 -5.91 -10.80
N ALA A 149 -16.58 -5.98 -9.57
CA ALA A 149 -15.20 -6.10 -9.13
C ALA A 149 -14.89 -7.50 -8.59
N ALA A 150 -15.67 -8.52 -8.96
CA ALA A 150 -15.41 -9.90 -8.57
C ALA A 150 -14.07 -10.46 -9.05
N THR A 151 -13.49 -9.92 -10.14
CA THR A 151 -12.21 -10.41 -10.70
C THR A 151 -11.18 -9.31 -10.89
N LYS A 152 -9.89 -9.69 -10.79
CA LYS A 152 -8.73 -8.79 -11.00
C LYS A 152 -8.86 -7.48 -10.21
N SER A 153 -9.23 -7.60 -8.95
CA SER A 153 -9.53 -6.50 -8.05
C SER A 153 -8.65 -6.54 -6.81
N ILE A 154 -8.59 -5.41 -6.13
CA ILE A 154 -7.85 -5.21 -4.90
C ILE A 154 -8.72 -4.47 -3.90
N CYS A 155 -8.66 -4.89 -2.65
CA CYS A 155 -9.31 -4.21 -1.53
C CYS A 155 -8.36 -3.20 -0.91
N CYS A 156 -8.85 -1.98 -0.67
CA CYS A 156 -8.12 -0.97 0.10
C CYS A 156 -8.10 -1.33 1.59
N ASN A 157 -6.93 -1.44 2.20
CA ASN A 157 -6.83 -1.71 3.64
C ASN A 157 -7.37 -0.59 4.54
N ARG A 158 -7.69 0.59 4.01
CA ARG A 158 -8.22 1.72 4.79
C ARG A 158 -9.73 1.90 4.66
N CYS A 159 -10.26 1.97 3.45
CA CYS A 159 -11.70 2.16 3.22
C CYS A 159 -12.44 0.85 2.94
N LEU A 160 -11.72 -0.26 2.81
CA LEU A 160 -12.26 -1.61 2.53
C LEU A 160 -12.99 -1.74 1.18
N GLU A 161 -12.91 -0.72 0.32
CA GLU A 161 -13.50 -0.77 -1.01
C GLU A 161 -12.68 -1.62 -1.97
N TRP A 162 -13.38 -2.42 -2.77
CA TRP A 162 -12.81 -3.22 -3.84
C TRP A 162 -12.80 -2.44 -5.15
N SER A 163 -11.64 -2.41 -5.81
CA SER A 163 -11.46 -1.72 -7.10
C SER A 163 -10.69 -2.61 -8.08
N HIS A 164 -10.97 -2.52 -9.38
CA HIS A 164 -10.17 -3.25 -10.38
C HIS A 164 -8.73 -2.76 -10.43
N PHE A 165 -7.78 -3.67 -10.63
CA PHE A 165 -6.36 -3.35 -10.82
C PHE A 165 -6.14 -2.28 -11.89
N ILE A 166 -6.86 -2.35 -13.01
CA ILE A 166 -6.76 -1.36 -14.10
C ILE A 166 -7.25 0.03 -13.68
N CYS A 167 -8.33 0.09 -12.90
CA CYS A 167 -8.92 1.35 -12.45
C CYS A 167 -7.99 2.08 -11.49
N VAL A 168 -7.26 1.34 -10.65
CA VAL A 168 -6.32 1.90 -9.67
C VAL A 168 -4.85 1.87 -10.11
N ARG A 169 -4.59 1.46 -11.37
CA ARG A 169 -3.25 1.35 -11.97
C ARG A 169 -2.28 0.51 -11.12
N VAL A 170 -2.79 -0.57 -10.54
CA VAL A 170 -2.00 -1.54 -9.76
C VAL A 170 -1.58 -2.68 -10.67
N ASN A 171 -0.32 -3.09 -10.57
CA ASN A 171 0.16 -4.28 -11.27
C ASN A 171 -0.43 -5.54 -10.61
N ALA A 172 -0.93 -6.49 -11.40
CA ALA A 172 -1.45 -7.78 -10.91
C ALA A 172 -0.44 -8.53 -10.01
N ASN A 173 0.87 -8.30 -10.20
CA ASN A 173 1.94 -8.86 -9.38
C ASN A 173 2.21 -8.07 -8.09
N PHE A 174 1.19 -7.44 -7.49
CA PHE A 174 1.36 -6.64 -6.28
C PHE A 174 1.77 -7.54 -5.09
N LYS A 175 2.95 -7.28 -4.51
CA LYS A 175 3.56 -8.14 -3.46
C LYS A 175 3.41 -7.62 -2.03
N SER A 176 2.92 -6.41 -1.83
CA SER A 176 2.79 -5.85 -0.48
C SER A 176 1.55 -6.43 0.20
N LYS A 177 1.66 -6.70 1.50
CA LYS A 177 0.51 -7.14 2.33
C LYS A 177 -0.55 -6.05 2.46
N LEU A 178 -0.13 -4.79 2.40
CA LEU A 178 -0.99 -3.63 2.53
C LEU A 178 -1.03 -2.83 1.23
N TRP A 179 -2.22 -2.41 0.84
CA TRP A 179 -2.50 -1.51 -0.25
C TRP A 179 -3.53 -0.46 0.16
N PHE A 180 -3.32 0.78 -0.28
CA PHE A 180 -4.22 1.90 -0.03
C PHE A 180 -4.60 2.57 -1.36
N CYS A 181 -5.88 2.89 -1.53
CA CYS A 181 -6.38 3.60 -2.70
C CYS A 181 -5.89 5.05 -2.73
N ASN A 182 -6.00 5.70 -3.89
CA ASN A 182 -5.55 7.08 -4.05
C ASN A 182 -6.39 8.06 -3.23
N PHE A 183 -7.68 7.79 -3.05
CA PHE A 183 -8.55 8.60 -2.19
C PHE A 183 -8.03 8.61 -0.75
N CYS A 184 -7.81 7.44 -0.13
CA CYS A 184 -7.25 7.37 1.22
C CYS A 184 -5.86 8.03 1.35
N LYS A 185 -5.02 7.92 0.30
CA LYS A 185 -3.71 8.58 0.29
C LYS A 185 -3.82 10.10 0.32
N VAL A 186 -4.78 10.68 -0.39
CA VAL A 186 -5.03 12.12 -0.42
C VAL A 186 -5.73 12.61 0.86
N SER A 187 -6.72 11.89 1.38
CA SER A 187 -7.42 12.30 2.60
C SER A 187 -6.47 12.42 3.81
N ASN A 188 -5.46 11.53 3.91
CA ASN A 188 -4.46 11.59 4.98
C ASN A 188 -3.46 12.75 4.83
N THR A 189 -3.30 13.36 3.65
CA THR A 189 -2.46 14.56 3.54
C THR A 189 -3.15 15.80 4.10
N ASN A 190 -4.50 15.84 4.08
CA ASN A 190 -5.25 16.98 4.61
C ASN A 190 -5.30 16.99 6.14
N LEU A 191 -5.39 15.82 6.78
CA LEU A 191 -5.32 15.69 8.25
C LEU A 191 -4.00 16.17 8.86
N LYS A 192 -2.90 16.19 8.09
CA LYS A 192 -1.58 16.64 8.56
C LYS A 192 -1.37 18.16 8.47
N ASN A 193 -2.26 18.88 7.80
CA ASN A 193 -2.16 20.33 7.62
C ASN A 193 -3.10 21.10 8.56
N THR A 194 -3.85 20.40 9.41
CA THR A 194 -4.84 20.96 10.36
C THR A 194 -4.44 20.75 11.83
N THR A 195 -3.19 20.42 12.10
CA THR A 195 -2.54 20.38 13.43
C THR A 195 -1.30 21.22 13.39
#